data_AF-A0A227J4K7-F1
#
_entry.id   AF-A0A227J4K7-F1
#
_cell.length_a   1.000
_cell.length_b   1.000
_cell.length_c   1.000
_cell.angle_alpha   90.00
_cell.angle_beta   90.00
_cell.angle_gamma   90.00
#
_symmetry.space_group_name_H-M   'P 1'
#
loop_
_entity.id
_entity.type
_entity.pdbx_description
1 polymer ?
#
loop_
_entity_poly.entity_id
_entity_poly.type
_entity_poly.pdbx_seq_one_letter_code
_entity_poly.pdbx_strand_id
1 'polypeptide(L)'
;AMASRGAKVLHLPSVQFAWKNNVPLRVLSTFEVNEGSLVKGESGHQAVSGIAIQRDLAIIEVDKEHLSSATKQCQMLGIDIWNVIEETERTGIMIKQEACAKFDL
;
A
#
# COMPACT_ATOMS: atom_id res chain seq x y z
N ALA A 1 -5.95 -7.14 0.99
CA ALA A 1 -5.88 -5.67 1.15
C ALA A 1 -4.71 -5.23 2.06
N MET A 2 -4.65 -5.64 3.34
CA MET A 2 -3.66 -5.10 4.28
C MET A 2 -2.17 -5.24 3.86
N ALA A 3 -1.79 -6.34 3.21
CA ALA A 3 -0.42 -6.57 2.72
C ALA A 3 0.09 -5.49 1.74
N SER A 4 -0.82 -4.81 1.01
CA SER A 4 -0.47 -3.70 0.12
C SER A 4 -0.49 -2.34 0.82
N ARG A 5 -0.92 -2.26 2.08
CA ARG A 5 -1.19 -1.00 2.80
C ARG A 5 -0.34 -0.82 4.07
N GLY A 6 0.82 -1.49 4.14
CA GLY A 6 1.79 -1.30 5.23
C GLY A 6 1.77 -2.39 6.32
N ALA A 7 0.92 -3.42 6.20
CA ALA A 7 1.04 -4.57 7.11
C ALA A 7 2.37 -5.29 6.90
N LYS A 8 3.11 -5.52 7.99
CA LYS A 8 4.49 -6.04 7.98
C LYS A 8 4.60 -7.56 8.19
N VAL A 9 3.60 -8.31 7.74
CA VAL A 9 3.51 -9.76 8.00
C VAL A 9 3.70 -10.57 6.72
N LEU A 10 2.91 -10.30 5.68
CA LEU A 10 2.99 -10.98 4.39
C LEU A 10 3.28 -9.97 3.28
N HIS A 11 4.18 -10.32 2.38
CA HIS A 11 4.42 -9.54 1.17
C HIS A 11 3.26 -9.71 0.18
N LEU A 12 2.83 -8.61 -0.46
CA LEU A 12 1.73 -8.63 -1.43
C LEU A 12 1.90 -9.67 -2.56
N PRO A 13 3.07 -9.83 -3.19
CA PRO A 13 3.26 -10.84 -4.23
C PRO A 13 2.99 -12.27 -3.75
N SER A 14 3.41 -12.61 -2.53
CA SER A 14 3.16 -13.94 -1.94
C SER A 14 1.67 -14.20 -1.75
N VAL A 15 0.92 -13.19 -1.26
CA VAL A 15 -0.53 -13.27 -1.10
C VAL A 15 -1.23 -13.42 -2.44
N GLN A 16 -0.83 -12.63 -3.45
CA GLN A 16 -1.40 -12.70 -4.80
C GLN A 16 -1.14 -14.05 -5.47
N PHE A 17 0.07 -14.60 -5.34
CA PHE A 17 0.42 -15.89 -5.90
C PHE A 17 -0.38 -17.03 -5.25
N ALA A 18 -0.48 -17.03 -3.91
CA ALA A 18 -1.26 -18.03 -3.19
C ALA A 18 -2.74 -17.98 -3.58
N TRP A 19 -3.31 -16.77 -3.68
CA TRP A 19 -4.69 -16.57 -4.12
C TRP A 19 -4.95 -17.10 -5.54
N LYS A 20 -4.08 -16.77 -6.51
CA LYS A 20 -4.19 -17.25 -7.90
C LYS A 20 -4.19 -18.78 -8.02
N ASN A 21 -3.51 -19.46 -7.10
CA ASN A 21 -3.40 -20.92 -7.09
C ASN A 21 -4.34 -21.58 -6.06
N ASN A 22 -5.28 -20.83 -5.48
CA ASN A 22 -6.21 -21.31 -4.45
C ASN A 22 -5.52 -21.97 -3.24
N VAL A 23 -4.34 -21.47 -2.88
CA VAL A 23 -3.58 -21.93 -1.71
C VAL A 23 -3.89 -21.04 -0.51
N PRO A 24 -4.53 -21.55 0.55
CA PRO A 24 -4.71 -20.80 1.78
C PRO A 24 -3.37 -20.62 2.50
N LEU A 25 -3.14 -19.43 3.06
CA LEU A 25 -1.94 -19.13 3.85
C LEU A 25 -2.27 -19.13 5.33
N ARG A 26 -1.40 -19.74 6.14
CA ARG A 26 -1.50 -19.69 7.61
C ARG A 26 -0.33 -18.91 8.17
N VAL A 27 -0.64 -17.88 8.94
CA VAL A 27 0.35 -17.09 9.69
C VAL A 27 0.33 -17.59 11.12
N LEU A 28 1.43 -18.15 11.58
CA LEU A 28 1.58 -18.75 12.91
C LEU A 28 2.65 -18.00 13.71
N SER A 29 2.46 -17.94 15.03
CA SER A 29 3.52 -17.51 15.94
C SER A 29 4.55 -18.64 16.10
N THR A 30 5.84 -18.31 16.15
CA THR A 30 6.89 -19.28 16.54
C THR A 30 7.06 -19.38 18.05
N PHE A 31 6.47 -18.45 18.82
CA PHE A 31 6.54 -18.42 20.28
C PHE A 31 5.37 -19.19 20.94
N GLU A 32 4.26 -19.37 20.22
CA GLU A 32 3.05 -20.01 20.72
C GLU A 32 2.53 -21.02 19.70
N VAL A 33 2.21 -22.23 20.16
CA VAL A 33 1.78 -23.32 19.26
C VAL A 33 0.30 -23.18 18.94
N ASN A 34 -0.04 -23.34 17.65
CA ASN A 34 -1.41 -23.39 17.08
C ASN A 34 -2.23 -22.09 17.02
N GLU A 35 -1.79 -20.99 17.64
CA GLU A 35 -2.42 -19.67 17.49
C GLU A 35 -1.99 -18.99 16.20
N GLY A 36 -2.94 -18.33 15.51
CA GLY A 36 -2.62 -17.65 14.25
C GLY A 36 -3.79 -17.22 13.40
N SER A 37 -3.47 -16.68 12.22
CA SER A 37 -4.44 -16.16 11.24
C SER A 37 -4.48 -17.00 9.98
N LEU A 38 -5.69 -17.26 9.48
CA LEU A 38 -5.92 -17.89 8.18
C LEU A 38 -6.22 -16.82 7.12
N VAL A 39 -5.45 -16.81 6.05
CA VAL A 39 -5.69 -15.95 4.87
C VAL A 39 -6.19 -16.83 3.73
N LYS A 40 -7.43 -16.60 3.32
CA LYS A 40 -8.11 -17.31 2.23
C LYS A 40 -8.80 -16.32 1.28
N GLY A 41 -9.16 -16.78 0.08
CA GLY A 41 -9.78 -15.95 -0.96
C GLY A 41 -11.26 -15.61 -0.77
N GLU A 42 -11.81 -15.80 0.43
CA GLU A 42 -13.22 -15.57 0.73
C GLU A 42 -13.44 -14.21 1.40
N SER A 43 -14.61 -13.60 1.20
CA SER A 43 -14.99 -12.36 1.89
C SER A 43 -15.24 -12.59 3.37
N GLY A 44 -14.68 -11.71 4.21
CA GLY A 44 -14.98 -11.70 5.65
C GLY A 44 -16.41 -11.24 5.93
N HIS A 45 -16.98 -11.69 7.04
CA HIS A 45 -18.33 -11.29 7.50
C HIS A 45 -18.34 -10.00 8.32
N GLN A 46 -17.15 -9.46 8.66
CA GLN A 46 -17.01 -8.27 9.48
C GLN A 46 -16.89 -7.02 8.62
N ALA A 47 -17.50 -5.92 9.06
CA ALA A 47 -17.38 -4.61 8.41
C ALA A 47 -15.94 -4.08 8.43
N VAL A 48 -15.16 -4.45 9.44
CA VAL A 48 -13.74 -4.10 9.59
C VAL A 48 -12.96 -5.36 9.96
N SER A 49 -11.90 -5.66 9.23
CA SER A 49 -11.04 -6.84 9.45
C SER A 49 -9.66 -6.51 10.01
N GLY A 50 -9.29 -5.22 10.03
CA GLY A 50 -8.00 -4.75 10.55
C GLY A 50 -7.64 -3.36 10.03
N ILE A 51 -6.64 -2.75 10.67
CA ILE A 51 -6.07 -1.46 10.30
C ILE A 51 -4.59 -1.66 10.00
N ALA A 52 -4.14 -1.20 8.83
CA ALA A 52 -2.74 -1.20 8.44
C ALA A 52 -2.22 0.24 8.43
N ILE A 53 -0.97 0.43 8.85
CA ILE A 53 -0.34 1.75 8.94
C ILE A 53 0.88 1.77 8.02
N GLN A 54 0.89 2.70 7.07
CA GLN A 54 2.06 3.04 6.27
C GLN A 54 2.69 4.31 6.86
N ARG A 55 3.98 4.23 7.20
CA ARG A 55 4.77 5.36 7.71
C ARG A 55 5.64 5.94 6.60
N ASP A 56 6.25 7.08 6.90
CA ASP A 56 7.28 7.72 6.07
C ASP A 56 6.76 8.00 4.65
N LEU A 57 5.59 8.64 4.57
CA LEU A 57 5.01 9.16 3.35
C LEU A 57 5.27 10.65 3.26
N ALA A 58 5.56 11.13 2.06
CA ALA A 58 5.60 12.54 1.71
C ALA A 58 4.39 12.90 0.87
N ILE A 59 3.92 14.15 0.99
CA ILE A 59 2.94 14.72 0.08
C ILE A 59 3.61 15.77 -0.80
N ILE A 60 3.40 15.65 -2.10
CA ILE A 60 3.74 16.69 -3.07
C ILE A 60 2.45 17.45 -3.34
N GLU A 61 2.33 18.64 -2.76
CA GLU A 61 1.19 19.52 -3.03
C GLU A 61 1.37 20.17 -4.41
N VAL A 62 0.33 20.09 -5.23
CA VAL A 62 0.33 20.62 -6.59
C VAL A 62 -1.03 21.26 -6.88
N ASP A 63 -1.02 22.36 -7.64
CA ASP A 63 -2.26 22.92 -8.15
C ASP A 63 -2.99 21.88 -9.02
N LYS A 64 -4.33 21.93 -8.98
CA LYS A 64 -5.18 20.96 -9.67
C LYS A 64 -4.89 20.87 -11.18
N GLU A 65 -4.53 21.99 -11.79
CA GLU A 65 -4.14 22.05 -13.21
C GLU A 65 -2.87 21.26 -13.52
N HIS A 66 -1.95 21.10 -12.55
CA HIS A 66 -0.67 20.44 -12.71
C HIS A 66 -0.66 18.97 -12.25
N LEU A 67 -1.72 18.48 -11.61
CA LEU A 67 -1.77 17.13 -11.04
C LEU A 67 -1.44 16.03 -12.06
N SER A 68 -2.04 16.11 -13.25
CA SER A 68 -1.83 15.10 -14.30
C SER A 68 -0.38 15.07 -14.80
N SER A 69 0.26 16.24 -14.91
CA SER A 69 1.66 16.39 -15.31
C SER A 69 2.60 15.89 -14.22
N ALA A 70 2.36 16.28 -12.96
CA ALA A 70 3.15 15.84 -11.81
C ALA A 70 3.08 14.31 -11.61
N THR A 71 1.90 13.72 -11.80
CA THR A 71 1.70 12.26 -11.74
C THR A 71 2.53 11.54 -12.79
N LYS A 72 2.51 12.04 -14.04
CA LYS A 72 3.33 11.49 -15.14
C LYS A 72 4.82 11.62 -14.84
N GLN A 73 5.26 12.76 -14.34
CA GLN A 73 6.67 12.98 -13.97
C GLN A 73 7.12 12.02 -12.89
N CYS A 74 6.32 11.80 -11.83
CA CYS A 74 6.62 10.80 -10.81
C CYS A 74 6.80 9.41 -11.45
N GLN A 75 5.90 8.99 -12.33
CA GLN A 75 6.00 7.71 -13.04
C GLN A 75 7.26 7.62 -13.91
N MET A 76 7.61 8.69 -14.63
CA MET A 76 8.82 8.76 -15.47
C MET A 76 10.11 8.65 -14.65
N LEU A 77 10.12 9.19 -13.43
CA LEU A 77 11.22 9.05 -12.47
C LEU A 77 11.23 7.69 -11.74
N GLY A 78 10.29 6.80 -12.05
CA GLY A 78 10.11 5.52 -11.37
C GLY A 78 9.73 5.70 -9.90
N ILE A 79 9.01 6.75 -9.56
CA ILE A 79 8.44 6.99 -8.23
C ILE A 79 7.09 6.30 -8.15
N ASP A 80 6.98 5.34 -7.23
CA ASP A 80 5.70 4.68 -6.93
C ASP A 80 4.78 5.64 -6.18
N ILE A 81 3.64 5.96 -6.80
CA ILE A 81 2.59 6.78 -6.19
C ILE A 81 1.75 5.90 -5.28
N TRP A 82 1.69 6.27 -4.00
CA TRP A 82 0.92 5.55 -3.00
C TRP A 82 -0.57 5.89 -3.06
N ASN A 83 -0.89 7.17 -3.23
CA ASN A 83 -2.26 7.66 -3.38
C ASN A 83 -2.26 9.06 -4.00
N VAL A 84 -3.42 9.49 -4.50
CA VAL A 84 -3.66 10.86 -4.94
C VAL A 84 -4.81 11.43 -4.11
N ILE A 85 -4.65 12.65 -3.63
CA ILE A 85 -5.66 13.40 -2.89
C ILE A 85 -6.16 14.50 -3.82
N GLU A 86 -7.47 14.52 -4.07
CA GLU A 86 -8.17 15.55 -4.84
C GLU A 86 -9.31 16.10 -3.98
N GLU A 87 -8.99 17.04 -3.09
CA GLU A 87 -9.97 17.79 -2.32
C GLU A 87 -10.09 19.22 -2.86
N THR A 88 -11.19 19.91 -2.53
CA THR A 88 -11.46 21.26 -3.06
C THR A 88 -10.35 22.26 -2.72
N GLU A 89 -9.71 22.10 -1.57
CA GLU A 89 -8.67 22.99 -1.06
C GLU A 89 -7.25 22.44 -1.20
N ARG A 90 -7.09 21.14 -1.47
CA ARG A 90 -5.78 20.48 -1.51
C ARG A 90 -5.76 19.39 -2.55
N THR A 91 -4.85 19.53 -3.50
CA THR A 91 -4.51 18.49 -4.45
C THR A 91 -3.06 18.06 -4.21
N GLY A 92 -2.83 16.75 -4.14
CA GLY A 92 -1.49 16.26 -3.84
C GLY A 92 -1.27 14.79 -4.14
N ILE A 93 -0.01 14.47 -4.41
CA ILE A 93 0.46 13.12 -4.70
C ILE A 93 1.19 12.60 -3.47
N MET A 94 0.72 11.49 -2.90
CA MET A 94 1.41 10.81 -1.81
C MET A 94 2.40 9.80 -2.35
N ILE A 95 3.65 9.91 -1.91
CA ILE A 95 4.76 9.02 -2.28
C ILE A 95 5.48 8.56 -1.01
N LYS A 96 6.36 7.57 -1.11
CA LYS A 96 7.28 7.27 0.00
C LYS A 96 8.31 8.38 0.17
N GLN A 97 8.65 8.71 1.42
CA GLN A 97 9.64 9.73 1.75
C GLN A 97 11.01 9.45 1.10
N GLU A 98 11.42 8.18 1.03
CA GLU A 98 12.69 7.78 0.39
C GLU A 98 12.73 8.09 -1.12
N ALA A 99 11.57 8.16 -1.78
CA ALA A 99 11.48 8.46 -3.19
C ALA A 99 11.70 9.95 -3.51
N CYS A 100 11.65 10.83 -2.50
CA CYS A 100 11.94 12.25 -2.67
C CYS A 100 13.37 12.51 -3.18
N ALA A 101 14.33 11.66 -2.83
CA ALA A 101 15.71 11.77 -3.30
C ALA A 101 15.86 11.67 -4.83
N LYS A 102 14.82 11.18 -5.54
CA LYS A 102 14.81 11.11 -7.01
C LYS A 102 14.51 12.45 -7.68
N PHE A 103 14.07 13.46 -6.94
CA PHE A 103 13.86 14.81 -7.47
C PHE A 103 15.13 15.67 -7.46
N ASP A 104 16.16 15.27 -6.71
CA ASP A 104 17.43 15.99 -6.59
C ASP A 104 18.48 15.54 -7.65
N LEU A 105 18.06 14.75 -8.64
CA LEU A 105 18.88 14.27 -9.77
C LEU A 105 18.97 15.32 -10.89
#